data_AF-A0A505H2B0-F1
#
_entry.id   AF-A0A505H2B0-F1
#
_cell.length_a   1.000
_cell.length_b   1.000
_cell.length_c   1.000
_cell.angle_alpha   90.00
_cell.angle_beta   90.00
_cell.angle_gamma   90.00
#
_symmetry.space_group_name_H-M   'P 1'
#
loop_
_entity.id
_entity.type
_entity.pdbx_description
1 polymer ?
#
loop_
_entity_poly.entity_id
_entity_poly.type
_entity_poly.pdbx_seq_one_letter_code
_entity_poly.pdbx_strand_id
1 'polypeptide(L)'
;MKKFLISATGRLIASIIIGIIVGSIVGAFTSTGDGFLVGISTATTFFVLVGTAALWPMSSEETKSNASREDFNPVLDEVVITIAQLCGLGGIVLLQVVGGSQAGNWEAAIALLGVFMSWAGLQILYSARYAYMYFGDGTPGGIDFNSDRVPNYKDFLYFGYAVGMTFGVTDTSVSDTQIRAVVLRHSLLSYVFNAVILATAINLVVGVFSN
;
A
#
# COMPACT_ATOMS: atom_id res chain seq x y z
N MET A 1 22.21 -0.45 -3.32
CA MET A 1 20.87 -0.57 -3.94
C MET A 1 19.96 -1.55 -3.20
N LYS A 2 20.33 -2.85 -3.00
CA LYS A 2 19.45 -3.83 -2.31
C LYS A 2 18.93 -3.36 -0.94
N LYS A 3 19.79 -2.89 -0.03
CA LYS A 3 19.35 -2.38 1.30
C LYS A 3 18.41 -1.16 1.22
N PHE A 4 18.64 -0.26 0.27
CA PHE A 4 17.81 0.95 0.09
C PHE A 4 16.38 0.59 -0.34
N LEU A 5 16.21 -0.41 -1.21
CA LEU A 5 14.90 -0.90 -1.64
C LEU A 5 14.24 -1.85 -0.62
N ILE A 6 14.97 -2.27 0.42
CA ILE A 6 14.40 -3.01 1.55
C ILE A 6 13.83 -2.04 2.60
N SER A 7 14.40 -0.83 2.74
CA SER A 7 13.81 0.26 3.53
C SER A 7 12.51 0.75 2.89
N ALA A 8 11.46 0.92 3.70
CA ALA A 8 10.17 1.38 3.22
C ALA A 8 10.25 2.85 2.77
N THR A 9 10.91 3.70 3.55
CA THR A 9 11.20 5.09 3.19
C THR A 9 12.09 5.18 1.94
N GLY A 10 13.11 4.32 1.81
CA GLY A 10 13.95 4.28 0.60
C GLY A 10 13.15 3.92 -0.67
N ARG A 11 12.28 2.92 -0.58
CA ARG A 11 11.33 2.59 -1.67
C ARG A 11 10.42 3.76 -2.00
N LEU A 12 9.88 4.45 -1.00
CA LEU A 12 8.98 5.58 -1.21
C LEU A 12 9.68 6.70 -1.99
N ILE A 13 10.91 7.07 -1.59
CA ILE A 13 11.70 8.09 -2.30
C ILE A 13 11.94 7.69 -3.76
N ALA A 14 12.37 6.44 -4.02
CA ALA A 14 12.55 5.95 -5.38
C ALA A 14 11.25 5.98 -6.20
N SER A 15 10.13 5.61 -5.57
CA SER A 15 8.81 5.62 -6.19
C SER A 15 8.38 7.02 -6.61
N ILE A 16 8.59 8.01 -5.73
CA ILE A 16 8.29 9.42 -6.02
C ILE A 16 9.14 9.92 -7.19
N ILE A 17 10.45 9.64 -7.18
CA ILE A 17 11.35 10.06 -8.26
C ILE A 17 10.90 9.47 -9.60
N ILE A 18 10.61 8.17 -9.65
CA ILE A 18 10.15 7.51 -10.88
C ILE A 18 8.80 8.06 -11.33
N GLY A 19 7.88 8.30 -10.40
CA GLY A 19 6.58 8.92 -10.69
C GLY A 19 6.72 10.33 -11.28
N ILE A 20 7.61 11.16 -10.73
CA ILE A 20 7.89 12.50 -11.26
C ILE A 20 8.46 12.41 -12.67
N ILE A 21 9.43 11.51 -12.92
CA ILE A 21 10.04 11.34 -14.23
C ILE A 21 8.99 10.91 -15.26
N VAL A 22 8.27 9.82 -14.99
CA VAL A 22 7.26 9.28 -15.92
C VAL A 22 6.11 10.27 -16.13
N GLY A 23 5.61 10.87 -15.05
CA GLY A 23 4.55 11.88 -15.12
C GLY A 23 4.96 13.13 -15.90
N SER A 24 6.19 13.61 -15.74
CA SER A 24 6.71 14.76 -16.50
C SER A 24 6.83 14.45 -17.99
N ILE A 25 7.28 13.23 -18.33
CA ILE A 25 7.36 12.78 -19.72
C ILE A 25 5.95 12.74 -20.33
N VAL A 26 5.00 12.06 -19.68
CA VAL A 26 3.63 11.96 -20.19
C VAL A 26 2.98 13.33 -20.31
N GLY A 27 3.10 14.19 -19.29
CA GLY A 27 2.51 15.52 -19.30
C GLY A 27 3.10 16.45 -20.37
N ALA A 28 4.34 16.22 -20.80
CA ALA A 28 4.95 16.98 -21.90
C ALA A 28 4.37 16.61 -23.29
N PHE A 29 3.83 15.40 -23.45
CA PHE A 29 3.27 14.90 -24.71
C PHE A 29 1.73 14.87 -24.74
N THR A 30 1.08 15.04 -23.59
CA THR A 30 -0.39 14.96 -23.44
C THR A 30 -0.93 16.21 -22.75
N SER A 31 -1.39 16.11 -21.51
CA SER A 31 -1.84 17.21 -20.67
C SER A 31 -1.19 17.16 -19.29
N THR A 32 -1.18 18.29 -18.58
CA THR A 32 -0.67 18.32 -17.20
C THR A 32 -1.47 17.39 -16.26
N GLY A 33 -2.79 17.26 -16.46
CA GLY A 33 -3.63 16.36 -15.67
C GLY A 33 -3.24 14.89 -15.85
N ASP A 34 -3.04 14.47 -17.11
CA ASP A 34 -2.60 13.11 -17.46
C ASP A 34 -1.22 12.79 -16.88
N GLY A 35 -0.30 13.76 -16.95
CA GLY A 35 1.03 13.64 -16.35
C GLY A 35 0.97 13.39 -14.84
N PHE A 36 0.14 14.13 -14.10
CA PHE A 36 -0.04 13.90 -12.66
C PHE A 36 -0.67 12.54 -12.37
N LEU A 37 -1.73 12.19 -13.10
CA LEU A 37 -2.43 10.92 -12.92
C LEU A 37 -1.50 9.73 -13.14
N VAL A 38 -0.80 9.69 -14.28
CA VAL A 38 0.14 8.63 -14.61
C VAL A 38 1.33 8.63 -13.64
N GLY A 39 1.83 9.80 -13.24
CA GLY A 39 2.92 9.91 -12.27
C GLY A 39 2.58 9.30 -10.91
N ILE A 40 1.40 9.60 -10.36
CA ILE A 40 0.93 9.04 -9.08
C ILE A 40 0.71 7.53 -9.20
N SER A 41 0.02 7.08 -10.26
CA SER A 41 -0.21 5.64 -10.48
C SER A 41 1.09 4.87 -10.69
N THR A 42 2.09 5.47 -11.34
CA THR A 42 3.42 4.89 -11.50
C THR A 42 4.15 4.76 -10.16
N ALA A 43 4.15 5.82 -9.34
CA ALA A 43 4.82 5.81 -8.05
C ALA A 43 4.23 4.73 -7.12
N THR A 44 2.90 4.71 -6.99
CA THR A 44 2.21 3.72 -6.13
C THR A 44 2.44 2.29 -6.62
N THR A 45 2.34 2.05 -7.93
CA THR A 45 2.63 0.74 -8.53
C THR A 45 4.07 0.31 -8.28
N PHE A 46 5.04 1.19 -8.48
CA PHE A 46 6.45 0.89 -8.25
C PHE A 46 6.72 0.55 -6.77
N PHE A 47 6.14 1.31 -5.84
CA PHE A 47 6.25 1.05 -4.41
C PHE A 47 5.77 -0.37 -4.06
N VAL A 48 4.61 -0.76 -4.59
CA VAL A 48 4.00 -2.08 -4.36
C VAL A 48 4.86 -3.18 -4.96
N LEU A 49 5.21 -3.08 -6.24
CA LEU A 49 5.97 -4.14 -6.92
C LEU A 49 7.33 -4.37 -6.28
N VAL A 50 8.05 -3.30 -5.95
CA VAL A 50 9.37 -3.41 -5.30
C VAL A 50 9.22 -3.87 -3.85
N GLY A 51 8.21 -3.40 -3.14
CA GLY A 51 7.91 -3.85 -1.77
C GLY A 51 7.63 -5.34 -1.71
N THR A 52 6.73 -5.83 -2.55
CA THR A 52 6.40 -7.26 -2.64
C THR A 52 7.61 -8.07 -3.09
N ALA A 53 8.33 -7.65 -4.14
CA ALA A 53 9.53 -8.37 -4.59
C ALA A 53 10.63 -8.43 -3.54
N ALA A 54 10.74 -7.42 -2.67
CA ALA A 54 11.71 -7.39 -1.58
C ALA A 54 11.30 -8.31 -0.42
N LEU A 55 10.02 -8.32 -0.03
CA LEU A 55 9.55 -9.00 1.19
C LEU A 55 9.13 -10.45 0.94
N TRP A 56 8.46 -10.73 -0.19
CA TRP A 56 7.90 -12.05 -0.51
C TRP A 56 8.87 -13.24 -0.44
N PRO A 57 10.13 -13.14 -0.92
CA PRO A 57 11.04 -14.29 -0.93
C PRO A 57 11.71 -14.57 0.42
N MET A 58 11.56 -13.68 1.42
CA MET A 58 12.29 -13.79 2.67
C MET A 58 11.86 -15.03 3.48
N SER A 59 12.83 -15.79 3.99
CA SER A 59 12.60 -16.86 4.95
C SER A 59 12.11 -16.31 6.30
N SER A 60 11.73 -17.19 7.23
CA SER A 60 11.33 -16.79 8.58
C SER A 60 12.49 -16.11 9.33
N GLU A 61 13.72 -16.58 9.14
CA GLU A 61 14.94 -15.98 9.71
C GLU A 61 15.23 -14.60 9.10
N GLU A 62 15.13 -14.47 7.78
CA GLU A 62 15.32 -13.20 7.07
C GLU A 62 14.21 -12.19 7.44
N THR A 63 12.97 -12.67 7.58
CA THR A 63 11.83 -11.87 8.04
C THR A 63 12.09 -11.32 9.44
N LYS A 64 12.51 -12.18 10.39
CA LYS A 64 12.87 -11.76 11.74
C LYS A 64 14.01 -10.74 11.74
N SER A 65 15.07 -11.00 10.97
CA SER A 65 16.21 -10.09 10.88
C SER A 65 15.82 -8.73 10.29
N ASN A 66 14.97 -8.71 9.26
CA ASN A 66 14.49 -7.48 8.64
C ASN A 66 13.47 -6.72 9.50
N ALA A 67 12.63 -7.45 10.24
CA ALA A 67 11.66 -6.86 11.16
C ALA A 67 12.37 -6.21 12.35
N SER A 68 13.41 -6.83 12.89
CA SER A 68 14.14 -6.35 14.08
C SER A 68 15.37 -5.48 13.79
N ARG A 69 15.50 -4.94 12.58
CA ARG A 69 16.65 -4.08 12.21
C ARG A 69 16.60 -2.75 12.98
N GLU A 70 17.78 -2.25 13.37
CA GLU A 70 17.91 -1.03 14.18
C GLU A 70 17.40 0.24 13.46
N ASP A 71 17.51 0.30 12.14
CA ASP A 71 17.06 1.43 11.32
C ASP A 71 15.54 1.41 11.04
N PHE A 72 14.82 0.38 11.49
CA PHE A 72 13.39 0.29 11.31
C PHE A 72 12.65 1.09 12.37
N ASN A 73 12.07 2.20 11.96
CA ASN A 73 11.17 2.99 12.79
C ASN A 73 9.73 2.82 12.30
N PRO A 74 8.97 1.87 12.87
CA PRO A 74 7.69 1.50 12.32
C PRO A 74 6.60 2.55 12.53
N VAL A 75 6.75 3.49 13.47
CA VAL A 75 5.78 4.59 13.65
C VAL A 75 6.04 5.67 12.60
N LEU A 76 7.31 6.04 12.37
CA LEU A 76 7.66 7.00 11.33
C LEU A 76 7.31 6.47 9.94
N ASP A 77 7.69 5.22 9.63
CA ASP A 77 7.35 4.58 8.36
C ASP A 77 5.82 4.54 8.17
N GLU A 78 5.05 4.19 9.22
CA GLU A 78 3.58 4.20 9.18
C GLU A 78 3.03 5.58 8.82
N VAL A 79 3.45 6.63 9.54
CA VAL A 79 2.96 8.00 9.33
C VAL A 79 3.35 8.53 7.95
N VAL A 80 4.62 8.42 7.57
CA VAL A 80 5.14 8.98 6.31
C VAL A 80 4.48 8.31 5.12
N ILE A 81 4.40 6.97 5.12
CA ILE A 81 3.82 6.23 3.99
C ILE A 81 2.32 6.44 3.95
N THR A 82 1.61 6.42 5.09
CA THR A 82 0.16 6.67 5.10
C THR A 82 -0.17 8.06 4.56
N ILE A 83 0.56 9.10 4.99
CA ILE A 83 0.39 10.47 4.45
C ILE A 83 0.65 10.50 2.95
N ALA A 84 1.74 9.88 2.47
CA ALA A 84 2.05 9.84 1.05
C ALA A 84 0.95 9.14 0.23
N GLN A 85 0.42 8.02 0.73
CA GLN A 85 -0.69 7.30 0.09
C GLN A 85 -1.97 8.15 0.06
N LEU A 86 -2.32 8.81 1.17
CA LEU A 86 -3.49 9.70 1.24
C LEU A 86 -3.35 10.92 0.32
N CYS A 87 -2.15 11.49 0.19
CA CYS A 87 -1.89 12.56 -0.78
C CYS A 87 -2.04 12.09 -2.22
N GLY A 88 -1.51 10.90 -2.55
CA GLY A 88 -1.70 10.28 -3.87
C GLY A 88 -3.16 10.02 -4.19
N LEU A 89 -3.89 9.44 -3.24
CA LEU A 89 -5.34 9.22 -3.31
C LEU A 89 -6.10 10.53 -3.54
N GLY A 90 -5.82 11.55 -2.72
CA GLY A 90 -6.45 12.88 -2.84
C GLY A 90 -6.16 13.53 -4.19
N GLY A 91 -4.94 13.39 -4.72
CA GLY A 91 -4.58 13.85 -6.05
C GLY A 91 -5.40 13.18 -7.15
N ILE A 92 -5.54 11.84 -7.11
CA ILE A 92 -6.36 11.10 -8.09
C ILE A 92 -7.83 11.51 -8.00
N VAL A 93 -8.39 11.58 -6.78
CA VAL A 93 -9.78 11.98 -6.57
C VAL A 93 -10.03 13.41 -7.05
N LEU A 94 -9.14 14.35 -6.74
CA LEU A 94 -9.27 15.74 -7.19
C LEU A 94 -9.26 15.84 -8.72
N LEU A 95 -8.36 15.12 -9.39
CA LEU A 95 -8.30 15.09 -10.86
C LEU A 95 -9.58 14.52 -11.47
N GLN A 96 -10.14 13.47 -10.87
CA GLN A 96 -11.42 12.88 -11.30
C GLN A 96 -12.61 13.83 -11.10
N VAL A 97 -12.66 14.57 -9.99
CA VAL A 97 -13.74 15.54 -9.71
C VAL A 97 -13.62 16.77 -10.60
N VAL A 98 -12.41 17.31 -10.78
CA VAL A 98 -12.17 18.51 -11.60
C VAL A 98 -12.31 18.21 -13.10
N GLY A 99 -11.89 17.02 -13.54
CA GLY A 99 -12.04 16.58 -14.93
C GLY A 99 -13.50 16.36 -15.36
N GLY A 100 -14.42 16.21 -14.40
CA GLY A 100 -15.83 15.97 -14.66
C GLY A 100 -16.13 14.62 -15.33
N SER A 101 -17.37 14.43 -15.78
CA SER A 101 -17.85 13.20 -16.46
C SER A 101 -17.30 12.99 -17.88
N GLN A 102 -16.22 13.69 -18.25
CA GLN A 102 -15.56 13.59 -19.57
C GLN A 102 -14.15 12.98 -19.49
N ALA A 103 -13.73 12.46 -18.34
CA ALA A 103 -12.52 11.63 -18.30
C ALA A 103 -12.70 10.45 -19.27
N GLY A 104 -11.78 10.28 -20.21
CA GLY A 104 -11.81 9.15 -21.12
C GLY A 104 -11.68 7.81 -20.39
N ASN A 105 -12.00 6.73 -21.10
CA ASN A 105 -12.01 5.38 -20.53
C ASN A 105 -10.62 4.97 -19.99
N TRP A 106 -9.53 5.51 -20.53
CA TRP A 106 -8.17 5.15 -20.11
C TRP A 106 -7.74 5.92 -18.85
N GLU A 107 -8.12 7.19 -18.68
CA GLU A 107 -7.86 8.01 -17.50
C GLU A 107 -8.54 7.39 -16.28
N ALA A 108 -9.80 6.99 -16.42
CA ALA A 108 -10.53 6.30 -15.37
C ALA A 108 -9.88 4.95 -14.99
N ALA A 109 -9.34 4.21 -15.96
CA ALA A 109 -8.64 2.96 -15.71
C ALA A 109 -7.30 3.17 -14.97
N ILE A 110 -6.51 4.19 -15.36
CA ILE A 110 -5.26 4.54 -14.67
C ILE A 110 -5.52 5.08 -13.27
N ALA A 111 -6.61 5.83 -13.07
CA ALA A 111 -7.05 6.28 -11.76
C ALA A 111 -7.41 5.09 -10.87
N LEU A 112 -8.24 4.17 -11.36
CA LEU A 112 -8.61 2.96 -10.61
C LEU A 112 -7.38 2.15 -10.22
N LEU A 113 -6.44 1.96 -11.14
CA LEU A 113 -5.17 1.29 -10.87
C LEU A 113 -4.36 2.02 -9.78
N GLY A 114 -4.24 3.35 -9.88
CA GLY A 114 -3.50 4.16 -8.91
C GLY A 114 -4.10 4.09 -7.50
N VAL A 115 -5.43 4.19 -7.39
CA VAL A 115 -6.15 4.04 -6.12
C VAL A 115 -5.94 2.64 -5.55
N PHE A 116 -6.09 1.60 -6.37
CA PHE A 116 -5.89 0.21 -5.95
C PHE A 116 -4.44 -0.05 -5.49
N MET A 117 -3.45 0.47 -6.22
CA MET A 117 -2.04 0.32 -5.86
C MET A 117 -1.67 1.14 -4.62
N SER A 118 -2.32 2.28 -4.40
CA SER A 118 -2.17 3.05 -3.17
C SER A 118 -2.68 2.27 -1.96
N TRP A 119 -3.87 1.66 -2.08
CA TRP A 119 -4.42 0.74 -1.08
C TRP A 119 -3.49 -0.46 -0.84
N ALA A 120 -2.99 -1.09 -1.89
CA ALA A 120 -2.06 -2.23 -1.78
C ALA A 120 -0.76 -1.86 -1.07
N GLY A 121 -0.24 -0.64 -1.30
CA GLY A 121 0.94 -0.13 -0.61
C GLY A 121 0.73 0.00 0.90
N LEU A 122 -0.48 0.39 1.33
CA LEU A 122 -0.87 0.43 2.73
C LEU A 122 -0.84 -0.98 3.36
N GLN A 123 -1.28 -1.99 2.62
CA GLN A 123 -1.27 -3.39 3.10
C GLN A 123 0.17 -3.90 3.32
N ILE A 124 1.09 -3.59 2.42
CA ILE A 124 2.52 -3.93 2.55
C ILE A 124 3.13 -3.26 3.80
N LEU A 125 2.81 -1.98 4.02
CA LEU A 125 3.26 -1.22 5.19
C LEU A 125 2.82 -1.89 6.49
N TYR A 126 1.52 -2.16 6.63
CA TYR A 126 1.00 -2.79 7.84
C TYR A 126 1.51 -4.23 8.01
N SER A 127 1.72 -4.98 6.92
CA SER A 127 2.35 -6.30 6.98
C SER A 127 3.75 -6.24 7.59
N ALA A 128 4.55 -5.23 7.20
CA ALA A 128 5.86 -4.99 7.83
C ALA A 128 5.74 -4.58 9.31
N ARG A 129 4.73 -3.77 9.64
CA ARG A 129 4.42 -3.39 11.03
C ARG A 129 4.05 -4.60 11.89
N TYR A 130 3.23 -5.52 11.37
CA TYR A 130 2.85 -6.75 12.07
C TYR A 130 4.04 -7.67 12.29
N ALA A 131 4.92 -7.83 11.30
CA ALA A 131 6.16 -8.59 11.47
C ALA A 131 7.04 -8.01 12.59
N TYR A 132 7.14 -6.67 12.67
CA TYR A 132 7.86 -6.02 13.76
C TYR A 132 7.21 -6.23 15.12
N MET A 133 5.90 -6.08 15.26
CA MET A 133 5.24 -6.33 16.55
C MET A 133 5.33 -7.81 16.94
N TYR A 134 5.30 -8.71 15.95
CA TYR A 134 5.47 -10.13 16.19
C TYR A 134 6.88 -10.48 16.65
N PHE A 135 7.95 -9.91 16.08
CA PHE A 135 9.34 -10.30 16.41
C PHE A 135 10.09 -9.33 17.33
N GLY A 136 9.67 -8.09 17.44
CA GLY A 136 10.43 -6.96 17.98
C GLY A 136 10.35 -6.78 19.50
N ASP A 137 9.26 -7.21 20.14
CA ASP A 137 9.02 -7.00 21.58
C ASP A 137 9.67 -8.08 22.47
N GLY A 138 10.74 -8.71 21.98
CA GLY A 138 11.57 -9.69 22.71
C GLY A 138 11.01 -11.11 22.75
N THR A 139 9.69 -11.29 22.86
CA THR A 139 9.05 -12.62 22.80
C THR A 139 8.17 -12.71 21.56
N PRO A 140 8.49 -13.59 20.58
CA PRO A 140 7.68 -13.70 19.39
C PRO A 140 6.23 -14.11 19.68
N GLY A 141 5.26 -13.37 19.14
CA GLY A 141 3.84 -13.69 19.36
C GLY A 141 2.85 -12.56 19.09
N GLY A 142 1.66 -12.66 19.68
CA GLY A 142 0.57 -11.68 19.55
C GLY A 142 -0.36 -11.89 18.37
N ILE A 143 0.06 -12.66 17.35
CA ILE A 143 -0.76 -13.14 16.23
C ILE A 143 -0.58 -14.67 16.12
N ASP A 144 -1.67 -15.41 16.16
CA ASP A 144 -1.69 -16.86 15.94
C ASP A 144 -2.09 -17.16 14.49
N PHE A 145 -1.16 -17.74 13.73
CA PHE A 145 -1.34 -18.14 12.34
C PHE A 145 -1.89 -19.57 12.19
N ASN A 146 -2.33 -20.21 13.28
CA ASN A 146 -2.81 -21.59 13.31
C ASN A 146 -1.79 -22.59 12.72
N SER A 147 -0.50 -22.36 13.00
CA SER A 147 0.60 -23.18 12.52
C SER A 147 1.77 -23.19 13.51
N ASP A 148 2.42 -24.34 13.64
CA ASP A 148 3.66 -24.48 14.42
C ASP A 148 4.90 -23.90 13.70
N ARG A 149 4.75 -23.46 12.45
CA ARG A 149 5.85 -22.86 11.68
C ARG A 149 6.05 -21.41 12.11
N VAL A 150 7.31 -21.00 12.22
CA VAL A 150 7.65 -19.59 12.43
C VAL A 150 7.19 -18.77 11.21
N PRO A 151 6.37 -17.72 11.39
CA PRO A 151 5.83 -16.97 10.26
C PRO A 151 6.93 -16.20 9.51
N ASN A 152 6.70 -15.98 8.22
CA ASN A 152 7.52 -15.14 7.35
C ASN A 152 6.65 -14.04 6.72
N TYR A 153 7.24 -13.18 5.89
CA TYR A 153 6.50 -12.07 5.29
C TYR A 153 5.27 -12.49 4.47
N LYS A 154 5.18 -13.71 3.92
CA LYS A 154 3.96 -14.16 3.23
C LYS A 154 2.78 -14.28 4.19
N ASP A 155 3.02 -14.72 5.41
CA ASP A 155 1.99 -14.86 6.45
C ASP A 155 1.53 -13.47 6.91
N PHE A 156 2.46 -12.53 7.09
CA PHE A 156 2.11 -11.15 7.44
C PHE A 156 1.43 -10.38 6.29
N LEU A 157 1.83 -10.64 5.04
CA LEU A 157 1.16 -10.11 3.85
C LEU A 157 -0.26 -10.66 3.75
N TYR A 158 -0.44 -11.96 3.96
CA TYR A 158 -1.78 -12.56 4.06
C TYR A 158 -2.63 -11.85 5.10
N PHE A 159 -2.12 -11.71 6.33
CA PHE A 159 -2.82 -11.05 7.42
C PHE A 159 -3.16 -9.59 7.11
N GLY A 160 -2.18 -8.81 6.62
CA GLY A 160 -2.36 -7.42 6.24
C GLY A 160 -3.43 -7.26 5.17
N TYR A 161 -3.29 -7.94 4.03
CA TYR A 161 -4.25 -7.85 2.94
C TYR A 161 -5.65 -8.36 3.33
N ALA A 162 -5.75 -9.41 4.16
CA ALA A 162 -7.04 -9.87 4.67
C ALA A 162 -7.71 -8.77 5.52
N VAL A 163 -6.98 -8.16 6.47
CA VAL A 163 -7.50 -7.00 7.23
C VAL A 163 -7.92 -5.86 6.30
N GLY A 164 -7.13 -5.53 5.28
CA GLY A 164 -7.47 -4.45 4.36
C GLY A 164 -8.65 -4.73 3.43
N MET A 165 -8.86 -5.98 3.07
CA MET A 165 -9.91 -6.40 2.15
C MET A 165 -11.26 -6.61 2.85
N THR A 166 -11.25 -7.21 4.05
CA THR A 166 -12.47 -7.67 4.74
C THR A 166 -12.61 -7.13 6.17
N PHE A 167 -11.68 -6.27 6.62
CA PHE A 167 -11.64 -5.68 7.96
C PHE A 167 -11.36 -6.67 9.09
N GLY A 168 -10.95 -7.90 8.77
CA GLY A 168 -10.59 -8.93 9.74
C GLY A 168 -10.04 -10.17 9.07
N VAL A 169 -9.54 -11.10 9.87
CA VAL A 169 -9.01 -12.38 9.38
C VAL A 169 -9.74 -13.51 10.11
N THR A 170 -10.27 -14.48 9.36
CA THR A 170 -11.16 -15.51 9.92
C THR A 170 -10.43 -16.69 10.54
N ASP A 171 -9.19 -16.92 10.11
CA ASP A 171 -8.35 -18.06 10.44
C ASP A 171 -7.05 -17.64 11.14
N THR A 172 -6.96 -16.40 11.63
CA THR A 172 -5.85 -15.98 12.50
C THR A 172 -6.41 -15.19 13.66
N SER A 173 -5.83 -15.35 14.85
CA SER A 173 -6.30 -14.65 16.05
C SER A 173 -5.26 -13.69 16.59
N VAL A 174 -5.70 -12.52 17.05
CA VAL A 174 -4.81 -11.49 17.62
C VAL A 174 -4.98 -11.48 19.14
N SER A 175 -4.00 -12.03 19.85
CA SER A 175 -4.02 -12.15 21.31
C SER A 175 -3.54 -10.88 22.02
N ASP A 176 -2.67 -10.09 21.37
CA ASP A 176 -2.10 -8.87 21.95
C ASP A 176 -2.98 -7.61 21.76
N THR A 177 -3.12 -6.80 22.81
CA THR A 177 -3.96 -5.59 22.80
C THR A 177 -3.37 -4.46 21.94
N GLN A 178 -2.05 -4.30 21.91
CA GLN A 178 -1.39 -3.28 21.10
C GLN A 178 -1.52 -3.63 19.61
N ILE A 179 -1.39 -4.91 19.24
CA ILE A 179 -1.62 -5.35 17.86
C ILE A 179 -3.09 -5.11 17.47
N ARG A 180 -4.08 -5.41 18.33
CA ARG A 180 -5.49 -5.10 18.06
C ARG A 180 -5.75 -3.61 17.81
N ALA A 181 -5.06 -2.72 18.53
CA ALA A 181 -5.18 -1.27 18.30
C ALA A 181 -4.63 -0.86 16.92
N VAL A 182 -3.55 -1.50 16.46
CA VAL A 182 -3.01 -1.29 15.11
C VAL A 182 -3.95 -1.85 14.05
N VAL A 183 -4.52 -3.05 14.26
CA VAL A 183 -5.53 -3.63 13.38
C VAL A 183 -6.74 -2.70 13.21
N LEU A 184 -7.23 -2.10 14.31
CA LEU A 184 -8.34 -1.15 14.23
C LEU A 184 -8.02 0.05 13.32
N ARG A 185 -6.83 0.65 13.49
CA ARG A 185 -6.40 1.77 12.63
C ARG A 185 -6.27 1.33 11.17
N HIS A 186 -5.66 0.17 10.94
CA HIS A 186 -5.51 -0.40 9.62
C HIS A 186 -6.86 -0.63 8.93
N SER A 187 -7.85 -1.21 9.64
CA SER A 187 -9.20 -1.44 9.13
C SER A 187 -9.92 -0.12 8.81
N LEU A 188 -9.83 0.89 9.68
CA LEU A 188 -10.45 2.21 9.45
C LEU A 188 -9.86 2.92 8.23
N LEU A 189 -8.53 2.90 8.07
CA LEU A 189 -7.88 3.45 6.88
C LEU A 189 -8.28 2.67 5.62
N SER A 190 -8.26 1.35 5.68
CA SER A 190 -8.64 0.50 4.55
C SER A 190 -10.10 0.68 4.14
N TYR A 191 -11.00 0.96 5.08
CA TYR A 191 -12.40 1.27 4.78
C TYR A 191 -12.52 2.51 3.87
N VAL A 192 -11.75 3.57 4.15
CA VAL A 192 -11.72 4.78 3.31
C VAL A 192 -11.21 4.46 1.90
N PHE A 193 -10.11 3.71 1.78
CA PHE A 193 -9.58 3.30 0.48
C PHE A 193 -10.59 2.44 -0.30
N ASN A 194 -11.22 1.44 0.33
CA ASN A 194 -12.21 0.58 -0.31
C ASN A 194 -13.41 1.38 -0.85
N ALA A 195 -13.88 2.39 -0.12
CA ALA A 195 -14.94 3.28 -0.58
C ALA A 195 -14.51 4.07 -1.83
N VAL A 196 -13.27 4.58 -1.87
CA VAL A 196 -12.77 5.31 -3.04
C VAL A 196 -12.50 4.39 -4.23
N ILE A 197 -12.00 3.17 -4.01
CA ILE A 197 -11.86 2.15 -5.06
C ILE A 197 -13.23 1.89 -5.71
N LEU A 198 -14.27 1.65 -4.89
CA LEU A 198 -15.62 1.40 -5.38
C LEU A 198 -16.17 2.60 -6.18
N ALA A 199 -16.02 3.82 -5.65
CA ALA A 199 -16.46 5.02 -6.36
C ALA A 199 -15.74 5.21 -7.71
N THR A 200 -14.43 4.97 -7.75
CA THR A 200 -13.62 5.08 -8.97
C THR A 200 -13.98 4.00 -9.99
N ALA A 201 -14.25 2.78 -9.53
CA ALA A 201 -14.71 1.68 -10.37
C ALA A 201 -16.08 1.98 -11.00
N ILE A 202 -17.02 2.54 -10.24
CA ILE A 202 -18.32 2.98 -10.76
C ILE A 202 -18.14 4.03 -11.84
N ASN A 203 -17.30 5.05 -11.60
CA ASN A 203 -17.03 6.09 -12.60
C ASN A 203 -16.46 5.52 -13.90
N LEU A 204 -15.52 4.57 -13.81
CA LEU A 204 -14.98 3.87 -14.98
C LEU A 204 -16.08 3.12 -15.74
N VAL A 205 -16.91 2.34 -15.04
CA VAL A 205 -18.00 1.58 -15.66
C VAL A 205 -18.99 2.51 -16.36
N VAL A 206 -19.42 3.58 -15.68
CA VAL A 206 -20.33 4.57 -16.28
C VAL A 206 -19.70 5.19 -17.53
N GLY A 207 -18.44 5.65 -17.45
CA GLY A 207 -17.73 6.25 -18.58
C GLY A 207 -17.61 5.33 -19.80
N VAL A 208 -17.33 4.04 -19.58
CA VAL A 208 -17.24 3.03 -20.65
C VAL A 208 -18.58 2.80 -21.34
N PHE A 209 -19.70 2.80 -20.59
CA PHE A 209 -21.04 2.55 -21.15
C PHE A 209 -21.78 3.81 -21.63
N SER A 210 -21.30 5.00 -21.26
CA SER A 210 -21.86 6.29 -21.71
C SER A 210 -21.21 6.85 -22.99
N ASN A 211 -20.07 6.28 -23.41
CA ASN A 211 -19.40 6.56 -24.69
C ASN A 211 -19.88 5.61 -25.79
#